data_AF-A0A7S3KF29-F1
#
_entry.id   AF-A0A7S3KF29-F1
#
_cell.length_a   1.000
_cell.length_b   1.000
_cell.length_c   1.000
_cell.angle_alpha   90.00
_cell.angle_beta   90.00
_cell.angle_gamma   90.00
#
_symmetry.space_group_name_H-M   'P 1'
#
loop_
_entity.id
_entity.type
_entity.pdbx_description
1 polymer ?
#
loop_
_entity_poly.entity_id
_entity_poly.type
_entity_poly.pdbx_seq_one_letter_code
_entity_poly.pdbx_strand_id
1 'polypeptide(L)'
;KKTEIREQLEPASFNLETHLTPDSFEMITSQGDEFKDPGIYVGTGGLLLYFYKKIKYLQMMREDLEETKESFDICFETNLELWKHQKMSKKQIPSFFMGMPGILTIGYLFYHEFGNESRAYECLSHICNYAEMPLEESEILYGHAGLLYCLLLIKDNNPECAKVDKYIFQVTLELIQHGIDNFDELGVDQDKKTLYYDFPHRQGANYLGAAHGVMGIVYLVLKAFEFIPLQDIPQACFRVIKN
;
A
#
# COMPACT_ATOMS: atom_id res chain seq x y z
N LYS A 1 26.80 -22.92 9.31
CA LYS A 1 25.64 -22.48 8.49
C LYS A 1 24.69 -21.50 9.17
N LYS A 2 23.99 -21.80 10.28
CA LYS A 2 23.18 -20.76 11.00
C LYS A 2 24.05 -19.65 11.62
N THR A 3 25.22 -20.01 12.13
CA THR A 3 26.19 -19.08 12.75
C THR A 3 26.87 -18.17 11.72
N GLU A 4 27.19 -18.69 10.54
CA GLU A 4 27.83 -17.93 9.45
C GLU A 4 26.93 -16.86 8.83
N ILE A 5 25.61 -17.07 8.80
CA ILE A 5 24.65 -16.05 8.32
C ILE A 5 24.55 -14.90 9.33
N ARG A 6 24.62 -15.20 10.63
CA ARG A 6 24.58 -14.18 11.70
C ARG A 6 25.82 -13.28 11.63
N GLU A 7 27.01 -13.87 11.49
CA GLU A 7 28.28 -13.13 11.37
C GLU A 7 28.42 -12.32 10.07
N GLN A 8 27.71 -12.68 9.00
CA GLN A 8 27.69 -11.90 7.76
C GLN A 8 26.71 -10.71 7.79
N LEU A 9 25.74 -10.72 8.70
CA LEU A 9 24.78 -9.62 8.89
C LEU A 9 25.24 -8.60 9.94
N GLU A 10 26.13 -8.97 10.86
CA GLU A 10 26.61 -8.07 11.92
C GLU A 10 27.46 -6.87 11.44
N PRO A 11 28.35 -6.97 10.43
CA PRO A 11 29.12 -5.79 10.01
C PRO A 11 28.29 -4.79 9.18
N ALA A 12 27.08 -5.18 8.77
CA ALA A 12 26.14 -4.36 8.01
C ALA A 12 24.92 -3.94 8.85
N SER A 13 24.95 -4.12 10.18
CA SER A 13 24.11 -3.35 11.08
C SER A 13 24.62 -1.90 11.07
N PHE A 14 24.34 -1.20 9.97
CA PHE A 14 24.24 0.25 9.98
C PHE A 14 23.36 0.56 11.19
N ASN A 15 23.89 1.31 12.16
CA ASN A 15 23.24 1.70 13.41
C ASN A 15 22.07 2.66 13.09
N LEU A 16 21.08 2.15 12.35
CA LEU A 16 19.84 2.84 12.03
C LEU A 16 19.10 3.19 13.32
N GLU A 17 19.19 2.34 14.35
CA GLU A 17 18.45 2.47 15.61
C GLU A 17 18.91 3.65 16.47
N THR A 18 20.18 4.07 16.41
CA THR A 18 20.70 5.13 17.30
C THR A 18 20.52 6.56 16.76
N HIS A 19 19.98 6.74 15.55
CA HIS A 19 19.93 8.06 14.89
C HIS A 19 18.62 8.35 14.11
N LEU A 20 17.49 7.77 14.47
CA LEU A 20 16.18 8.09 13.87
C LEU A 20 15.62 9.39 14.47
N THR A 21 16.09 10.55 14.01
CA THR A 21 15.44 11.83 14.30
C THR A 21 14.69 12.32 13.07
N PRO A 22 13.64 13.14 13.20
CA PRO A 22 12.97 13.75 12.04
C PRO A 22 13.91 14.53 11.08
N ASP A 23 15.09 14.90 11.57
CA ASP A 23 16.14 15.59 10.82
C ASP A 23 17.10 14.65 10.10
N SER A 24 17.15 13.36 10.45
CA SER A 24 18.02 12.38 9.79
C SER A 24 17.44 11.79 8.50
N PHE A 25 16.26 12.26 8.07
CA PHE A 25 15.54 11.72 6.91
C PHE A 25 15.49 12.67 5.71
N GLU A 26 16.60 13.33 5.44
CA GLU A 26 16.78 14.10 4.22
C GLU A 26 17.31 13.19 3.11
N MET A 27 16.54 13.11 2.02
CA MET A 27 17.00 12.46 0.80
C MET A 27 17.49 13.51 -0.18
N ILE A 28 18.51 13.14 -0.93
CA ILE A 28 19.07 13.99 -1.98
C ILE A 28 18.66 13.39 -3.33
N THR A 29 17.98 14.17 -4.17
CA THR A 29 17.63 13.75 -5.52
C THR A 29 18.88 13.59 -6.39
N SER A 30 18.73 13.01 -7.58
CA SER A 30 19.81 12.98 -8.58
C SER A 30 20.26 14.38 -9.03
N GLN A 31 19.49 15.42 -8.72
CA GLN A 31 19.81 16.82 -9.02
C GLN A 31 20.47 17.56 -7.85
N GLY A 32 20.63 16.89 -6.70
CA GLY A 32 21.22 17.50 -5.50
C GLY A 32 20.20 18.20 -4.59
N ASP A 33 18.91 18.16 -4.93
CA ASP A 33 17.87 18.76 -4.09
C ASP A 33 17.55 17.89 -2.88
N GLU A 34 17.49 18.52 -1.70
CA GLU A 34 17.05 17.88 -0.47
C GLU A 34 15.51 17.84 -0.40
N PHE A 35 14.97 16.66 -0.11
CA PHE A 35 13.54 16.49 0.14
C PHE A 35 13.28 15.42 1.20
N LYS A 36 12.15 15.56 1.90
CA LYS A 36 11.63 14.56 2.84
C LYS A 36 10.40 13.92 2.22
N ASP A 37 10.41 12.60 2.03
CA ASP A 37 9.26 11.81 1.55
C ASP A 37 8.86 10.81 2.63
N PRO A 38 7.61 10.86 3.12
CA PRO A 38 7.09 9.89 4.08
C PRO A 38 6.53 8.63 3.42
N GLY A 39 6.49 8.54 2.09
CA GLY A 39 6.03 7.34 1.37
C GLY A 39 6.88 6.10 1.64
N ILE A 40 6.30 4.92 1.44
CA ILE A 40 6.99 3.63 1.61
C ILE A 40 8.01 3.38 0.50
N TYR A 41 7.72 3.81 -0.72
CA TYR A 41 8.48 3.42 -1.91
C TYR A 41 9.93 3.92 -1.91
N VAL A 42 10.13 5.19 -1.56
CA VAL A 42 11.46 5.84 -1.56
C VAL A 42 11.79 6.53 -0.25
N GLY A 43 10.79 6.70 0.63
CA GLY A 43 10.86 7.58 1.78
C GLY A 43 11.01 6.88 3.13
N THR A 44 10.77 7.63 4.20
CA THR A 44 10.83 7.16 5.59
C THR A 44 9.81 6.09 5.92
N GLY A 45 8.73 5.97 5.14
CA GLY A 45 7.78 4.88 5.27
C GLY A 45 8.42 3.51 4.98
N GLY A 46 9.48 3.47 4.17
CA GLY A 46 10.25 2.25 3.91
C GLY A 46 10.95 1.73 5.17
N LEU A 47 11.43 2.64 6.03
CA LEU A 47 12.02 2.30 7.32
C LEU A 47 10.98 1.79 8.31
N LEU A 48 9.78 2.38 8.31
CA LEU A 48 8.65 1.88 9.10
C LEU A 48 8.33 0.42 8.74
N LEU A 49 8.24 0.12 7.44
CA LEU A 49 8.05 -1.24 6.94
C LEU A 49 9.21 -2.16 7.36
N TYR A 50 10.45 -1.67 7.28
CA TYR A 50 11.62 -2.40 7.75
C TYR A 50 11.52 -2.77 9.25
N PHE A 51 11.20 -1.82 10.13
CA PHE A 51 11.07 -2.10 11.56
C PHE A 51 9.97 -3.12 11.84
N TYR A 52 8.81 -3.01 11.19
CA TYR A 52 7.75 -4.01 11.31
C TYR A 52 8.23 -5.41 10.89
N LYS A 53 8.97 -5.52 9.77
CA LYS A 53 9.54 -6.80 9.32
C LYS A 53 10.65 -7.31 10.25
N LYS A 54 11.47 -6.43 10.83
CA LYS A 54 12.48 -6.79 11.84
C LYS A 54 11.81 -7.34 13.09
N ILE A 55 10.74 -6.71 13.59
CA ILE A 55 9.94 -7.22 14.71
C ILE A 55 9.44 -8.63 14.43
N LYS A 56 8.85 -8.87 13.23
CA LYS A 56 8.39 -10.21 12.83
C LYS A 56 9.51 -11.24 12.84
N TYR A 57 10.68 -10.87 12.32
CA TYR A 57 11.86 -11.73 12.33
C TYR A 57 12.32 -12.05 13.76
N LEU A 58 12.46 -11.04 14.62
CA LEU A 58 12.90 -11.21 16.01
C LEU A 58 11.89 -12.05 16.81
N GLN A 59 10.58 -11.87 16.59
CA GLN A 59 9.53 -12.72 17.18
C GLN A 59 9.73 -14.20 16.79
N MET A 60 9.99 -14.48 15.51
CA MET A 60 10.27 -15.86 15.04
C MET A 60 11.52 -16.44 15.70
N MET A 61 12.53 -15.60 15.93
CA MET A 61 13.77 -15.97 16.60
C MET A 61 13.66 -16.01 18.13
N ARG A 62 12.54 -15.56 18.70
CA ARG A 62 12.30 -15.38 20.14
C ARG A 62 13.34 -14.47 20.80
N GLU A 63 13.73 -13.43 20.08
CA GLU A 63 14.64 -12.38 20.56
C GLU A 63 13.83 -11.21 21.16
N ASP A 64 14.53 -10.34 21.88
CA ASP A 64 13.94 -9.13 22.48
C ASP A 64 13.44 -8.18 21.38
N LEU A 65 12.31 -7.52 21.64
CA LEU A 65 11.60 -6.67 20.70
C LEU A 65 11.59 -5.20 21.14
N GLU A 66 11.95 -4.90 22.38
CA GLU A 66 11.65 -3.61 23.01
C GLU A 66 12.24 -2.43 22.23
N GLU A 67 13.55 -2.48 21.94
CA GLU A 67 14.25 -1.42 21.20
C GLU A 67 13.69 -1.23 19.77
N THR A 68 13.38 -2.34 19.08
CA THR A 68 12.83 -2.26 17.72
C THR A 68 11.39 -1.76 17.72
N LYS A 69 10.59 -2.04 18.75
CA LYS A 69 9.25 -1.48 18.92
C LYS A 69 9.29 0.01 19.22
N GLU A 70 10.20 0.47 20.06
CA GLU A 70 10.42 1.89 20.32
C GLU A 70 10.82 2.62 19.03
N SER A 71 11.77 2.04 18.27
CA SER A 71 12.17 2.57 16.96
C SER A 71 11.00 2.61 15.96
N PHE A 72 10.13 1.60 15.97
CA PHE A 72 8.92 1.58 15.16
C PHE A 72 7.99 2.74 15.52
N ASP A 73 7.67 2.93 16.80
CA ASP A 73 6.76 3.98 17.25
C ASP A 73 7.30 5.38 16.93
N ILE A 74 8.58 5.63 17.16
CA ILE A 74 9.25 6.89 16.79
C ILE A 74 9.16 7.13 15.28
N CYS A 75 9.44 6.10 14.47
CA CYS A 75 9.38 6.20 13.02
C CYS A 75 7.94 6.43 12.53
N PHE A 76 6.95 5.77 13.15
CA PHE A 76 5.53 5.93 12.83
C PHE A 76 5.08 7.37 13.07
N GLU A 77 5.29 7.90 14.27
CA GLU A 77 4.93 9.29 14.62
C GLU A 77 5.64 10.31 13.72
N THR A 78 6.92 10.08 13.43
CA THR A 78 7.68 10.93 12.50
C THR A 78 7.05 10.96 11.11
N ASN A 79 6.63 9.80 10.57
CA ASN A 79 5.94 9.75 9.29
C ASN A 79 4.59 10.48 9.32
N LEU A 80 3.82 10.37 10.41
CA LEU A 80 2.56 11.11 10.58
C LEU A 80 2.79 12.63 10.54
N GLU A 81 3.81 13.13 11.25
CA GLU A 81 4.15 14.55 11.27
C GLU A 81 4.69 15.05 9.92
N LEU A 82 5.59 14.30 9.28
CA LEU A 82 6.07 14.62 7.94
C LEU A 82 4.90 14.73 6.94
N TRP A 83 3.93 13.82 7.02
CA TRP A 83 2.76 13.85 6.15
C TRP A 83 1.92 15.11 6.32
N LYS A 84 1.74 15.61 7.57
CA LYS A 84 1.01 16.85 7.85
C LYS A 84 1.68 18.09 7.25
N HIS A 85 3.01 18.10 7.21
CA HIS A 85 3.79 19.27 6.78
C HIS A 85 4.18 19.26 5.29
N GLN A 86 4.02 18.14 4.58
CA GLN A 86 4.30 18.08 3.16
C GLN A 86 3.31 18.88 2.31
N LYS A 87 3.79 19.45 1.19
CA LYS A 87 2.93 19.95 0.10
C LYS A 87 2.08 18.84 -0.52
N MET A 88 2.56 17.59 -0.51
CA MET A 88 1.80 16.41 -0.94
C MET A 88 0.59 16.10 -0.05
N SER A 89 0.49 16.62 1.17
CA SER A 89 -0.74 16.53 1.97
C SER A 89 -1.98 17.01 1.21
N LYS A 90 -1.81 17.91 0.23
CA LYS A 90 -2.86 18.41 -0.65
C LYS A 90 -3.30 17.42 -1.73
N LYS A 91 -2.42 16.50 -2.16
CA LYS A 91 -2.75 15.42 -3.09
C LYS A 91 -2.92 14.15 -2.25
N GLN A 92 -4.16 13.85 -1.88
CA GLN A 92 -4.47 12.65 -1.13
C GLN A 92 -4.25 11.43 -2.04
N ILE A 93 -3.08 10.77 -1.93
CA ILE A 93 -2.72 9.61 -2.75
C ILE A 93 -3.29 8.34 -2.09
N PRO A 94 -4.29 7.67 -2.69
CA PRO A 94 -4.91 6.47 -2.13
C PRO A 94 -4.08 5.22 -2.46
N SER A 95 -2.82 5.14 -2.00
CA SER A 95 -1.98 3.97 -2.25
C SER A 95 -1.10 3.60 -1.07
N PHE A 96 -0.78 2.31 -0.96
CA PHE A 96 0.22 1.79 -0.05
C PHE A 96 1.62 2.37 -0.27
N PHE A 97 2.08 2.51 -1.51
CA PHE A 97 3.50 2.77 -1.78
C PHE A 97 3.85 4.25 -1.66
N MET A 98 3.02 5.12 -2.24
CA MET A 98 3.29 6.56 -2.31
C MET A 98 2.37 7.37 -1.39
N GLY A 99 1.44 6.73 -0.68
CA GLY A 99 0.38 7.39 0.07
C GLY A 99 0.37 7.10 1.57
N MET A 100 -0.32 7.95 2.31
CA MET A 100 -0.62 7.77 3.74
C MET A 100 -1.27 6.41 4.06
N PRO A 101 -2.14 5.82 3.21
CA PRO A 101 -2.71 4.51 3.48
C PRO A 101 -1.65 3.43 3.76
N GLY A 102 -0.47 3.49 3.14
CA GLY A 102 0.60 2.54 3.42
C GLY A 102 1.12 2.64 4.85
N ILE A 103 1.42 3.86 5.29
CA ILE A 103 1.91 4.15 6.65
C ILE A 103 0.88 3.67 7.68
N LEU A 104 -0.38 4.04 7.48
CA LEU A 104 -1.49 3.64 8.35
C LEU A 104 -1.70 2.12 8.35
N THR A 105 -1.51 1.45 7.21
CA THR A 105 -1.65 -0.02 7.14
C THR A 105 -0.60 -0.70 7.99
N ILE A 106 0.66 -0.27 7.89
CA ILE A 106 1.73 -0.82 8.73
C ILE A 106 1.48 -0.50 10.22
N GLY A 107 1.02 0.71 10.54
CA GLY A 107 0.59 1.07 11.89
C GLY A 107 -0.54 0.18 12.43
N TYR A 108 -1.58 -0.05 11.63
CA TYR A 108 -2.69 -0.94 11.97
C TYR A 108 -2.18 -2.34 12.34
N LEU A 109 -1.35 -2.93 11.47
CA LEU A 109 -0.85 -4.29 11.67
C LEU A 109 -0.04 -4.40 12.97
N PHE A 110 0.83 -3.43 13.23
CA PHE A 110 1.63 -3.38 14.45
C PHE A 110 0.74 -3.22 15.70
N TYR A 111 -0.12 -2.21 15.73
CA TYR A 111 -0.91 -1.91 16.92
C TYR A 111 -1.94 -3.00 17.24
N HIS A 112 -2.55 -3.58 16.21
CA HIS A 112 -3.49 -4.70 16.40
C HIS A 112 -2.77 -5.92 16.99
N GLU A 113 -1.61 -6.29 16.45
CA GLU A 113 -0.85 -7.44 16.94
C GLU A 113 -0.40 -7.30 18.40
N PHE A 114 -0.05 -6.09 18.83
CA PHE A 114 0.39 -5.82 20.20
C PHE A 114 -0.73 -5.35 21.12
N GLY A 115 -2.00 -5.53 20.72
CA GLY A 115 -3.17 -5.32 21.57
C GLY A 115 -3.56 -3.86 21.81
N ASN A 116 -3.02 -2.91 21.04
CA ASN A 116 -3.42 -1.51 21.06
C ASN A 116 -4.55 -1.24 20.06
N GLU A 117 -5.72 -1.80 20.35
CA GLU A 117 -6.89 -1.73 19.46
C GLU A 117 -7.36 -0.29 19.17
N SER A 118 -7.17 0.64 20.11
CA SER A 118 -7.55 2.05 19.89
C SER A 118 -6.76 2.66 18.73
N ARG A 119 -5.43 2.47 18.71
CA ARG A 119 -4.54 2.99 17.67
C ARG A 119 -4.72 2.24 16.36
N ALA A 120 -4.92 0.92 16.42
CA ALA A 120 -5.27 0.14 15.25
C ALA A 120 -6.57 0.66 14.61
N TYR A 121 -7.62 0.87 15.40
CA TYR A 121 -8.90 1.38 14.91
C TYR A 121 -8.80 2.78 14.30
N GLU A 122 -7.99 3.67 14.89
CA GLU A 122 -7.69 5.00 14.32
C GLU A 122 -7.08 4.87 12.92
N CYS A 123 -6.04 4.04 12.78
CA CYS A 123 -5.40 3.78 11.49
C CYS A 123 -6.39 3.24 10.46
N LEU A 124 -7.17 2.23 10.85
CA LEU A 124 -8.19 1.63 9.99
C LEU A 124 -9.23 2.65 9.55
N SER A 125 -9.72 3.49 10.48
CA SER A 125 -10.72 4.51 10.16
C SER A 125 -10.19 5.51 9.13
N HIS A 126 -8.93 5.90 9.21
CA HIS A 126 -8.34 6.78 8.21
C HIS A 126 -8.18 6.10 6.86
N ILE A 127 -7.74 4.83 6.81
CA ILE A 127 -7.66 4.05 5.56
C ILE A 127 -9.05 3.95 4.89
N CYS A 128 -10.09 3.72 5.69
CA CYS A 128 -11.48 3.66 5.21
C CYS A 128 -11.92 4.97 4.55
N ASN A 129 -11.49 6.13 5.06
CA ASN A 129 -11.81 7.42 4.43
C ASN A 129 -11.21 7.55 3.03
N TYR A 130 -10.03 6.96 2.78
CA TYR A 130 -9.44 6.93 1.42
C TYR A 130 -10.25 6.05 0.47
N ALA A 131 -10.90 4.99 0.97
CA ALA A 131 -11.76 4.13 0.17
C ALA A 131 -13.09 4.80 -0.20
N GLU A 132 -13.43 5.92 0.44
CA GLU A 132 -14.60 6.73 0.10
C GLU A 132 -14.26 7.87 -0.88
N MET A 133 -12.98 8.04 -1.22
CA MET A 133 -12.55 9.05 -2.18
C MET A 133 -12.80 8.59 -3.62
N PRO A 134 -13.12 9.53 -4.54
CA PRO A 134 -13.23 9.24 -5.96
C PRO A 134 -11.95 8.60 -6.53
N LEU A 135 -12.13 7.65 -7.44
CA LEU A 135 -11.05 7.05 -8.20
C LEU A 135 -10.50 8.07 -9.23
N GLU A 136 -9.25 8.48 -9.03
CA GLU A 136 -8.51 9.34 -9.98
C GLU A 136 -7.46 8.55 -10.77
N GLU A 137 -6.76 7.63 -10.10
CA GLU A 137 -5.74 6.76 -10.69
C GLU A 137 -6.03 5.31 -10.31
N SER A 138 -5.79 4.37 -11.22
CA SER A 138 -6.08 2.95 -10.96
C SER A 138 -4.88 2.14 -10.50
N GLU A 139 -3.66 2.54 -10.85
CA GLU A 139 -2.48 1.69 -10.71
C GLU A 139 -1.93 1.59 -9.28
N ILE A 140 -0.91 0.76 -9.07
CA ILE A 140 -0.50 0.34 -7.72
C ILE A 140 0.21 1.45 -6.95
N LEU A 141 1.03 2.30 -7.60
CA LEU A 141 1.90 3.22 -6.86
C LEU A 141 1.15 4.44 -6.33
N TYR A 142 0.17 4.94 -7.07
CA TYR A 142 -0.54 6.19 -6.79
C TYR A 142 -2.07 6.03 -6.75
N GLY A 143 -2.61 4.91 -7.25
CA GLY A 143 -4.05 4.72 -7.43
C GLY A 143 -4.71 3.72 -6.49
N HIS A 144 -6.02 3.53 -6.72
CA HIS A 144 -6.91 2.71 -5.90
C HIS A 144 -6.53 1.22 -5.86
N ALA A 145 -5.77 0.69 -6.83
CA ALA A 145 -5.20 -0.65 -6.68
C ALA A 145 -4.20 -0.71 -5.51
N GLY A 146 -3.41 0.35 -5.31
CA GLY A 146 -2.55 0.48 -4.13
C GLY A 146 -3.34 0.52 -2.81
N LEU A 147 -4.52 1.16 -2.80
CA LEU A 147 -5.43 1.13 -1.65
C LEU A 147 -6.06 -0.25 -1.45
N LEU A 148 -6.47 -0.93 -2.52
CA LEU A 148 -6.99 -2.29 -2.45
C LEU A 148 -5.96 -3.23 -1.82
N TYR A 149 -4.67 -3.05 -2.15
CA TYR A 149 -3.59 -3.78 -1.49
C TYR A 149 -3.54 -3.53 0.02
N CYS A 150 -3.73 -2.29 0.50
CA CYS A 150 -3.83 -2.00 1.93
C CYS A 150 -4.95 -2.79 2.61
N LEU A 151 -6.15 -2.76 2.02
CA LEU A 151 -7.34 -3.41 2.57
C LEU A 151 -7.20 -4.94 2.61
N LEU A 152 -6.69 -5.54 1.54
CA LEU A 152 -6.39 -6.97 1.47
C LEU A 152 -5.31 -7.36 2.48
N LEU A 153 -4.26 -6.56 2.63
CA LEU A 153 -3.19 -6.84 3.60
C LEU A 153 -3.73 -6.83 5.05
N ILE A 154 -4.65 -5.91 5.37
CA ILE A 154 -5.35 -5.91 6.66
C ILE A 154 -6.17 -7.18 6.83
N LYS A 155 -6.98 -7.55 5.82
CA LYS A 155 -7.83 -8.73 5.87
C LYS A 155 -7.04 -10.03 6.03
N ASP A 156 -5.93 -10.17 5.31
CA ASP A 156 -5.03 -11.33 5.37
C ASP A 156 -4.43 -11.51 6.77
N ASN A 157 -4.16 -10.42 7.49
CA ASN A 157 -3.59 -10.44 8.84
C ASN A 157 -4.63 -10.42 9.97
N ASN A 158 -5.86 -9.97 9.67
CA ASN A 158 -7.00 -10.01 10.58
C ASN A 158 -8.28 -10.44 9.83
N PRO A 159 -8.49 -11.75 9.64
CA PRO A 159 -9.65 -12.29 8.91
C PRO A 159 -11.00 -11.89 9.52
N GLU A 160 -11.04 -11.65 10.84
CA GLU A 160 -12.25 -11.28 11.58
C GLU A 160 -12.63 -9.78 11.42
N CYS A 161 -11.77 -8.97 10.78
CA CYS A 161 -12.04 -7.56 10.55
C CYS A 161 -13.10 -7.34 9.46
N ALA A 162 -14.37 -7.59 9.76
CA ALA A 162 -15.48 -7.42 8.81
C ALA A 162 -15.65 -5.99 8.28
N LYS A 163 -15.09 -4.98 8.97
CA LYS A 163 -15.16 -3.57 8.55
C LYS A 163 -14.51 -3.34 7.18
N VAL A 164 -13.45 -4.07 6.83
CA VAL A 164 -12.76 -3.88 5.54
C VAL A 164 -13.51 -4.52 4.37
N ASP A 165 -14.35 -5.53 4.59
CA ASP A 165 -15.00 -6.31 3.53
C ASP A 165 -15.83 -5.40 2.59
N LYS A 166 -16.58 -4.45 3.15
CA LYS A 166 -17.36 -3.50 2.34
C LYS A 166 -16.48 -2.59 1.48
N TYR A 167 -15.30 -2.21 1.97
CA TYR A 167 -14.38 -1.33 1.26
C TYR A 167 -13.57 -2.11 0.22
N ILE A 168 -13.21 -3.37 0.49
CA ILE A 168 -12.62 -4.28 -0.51
C ILE A 168 -13.59 -4.43 -1.67
N PHE A 169 -14.86 -4.73 -1.38
CA PHE A 169 -15.91 -4.84 -2.38
C PHE A 169 -16.05 -3.56 -3.21
N GLN A 170 -16.23 -2.41 -2.54
CA GLN A 170 -16.42 -1.11 -3.20
C GLN A 170 -15.23 -0.76 -4.12
N VAL A 171 -14.01 -0.74 -3.59
CA VAL A 171 -12.81 -0.37 -4.35
C VAL A 171 -12.58 -1.32 -5.52
N THR A 172 -12.86 -2.62 -5.34
CA THR A 172 -12.71 -3.60 -6.43
C THR A 172 -13.71 -3.37 -7.54
N LEU A 173 -14.98 -3.09 -7.22
CA LEU A 173 -15.99 -2.77 -8.23
C LEU A 173 -15.67 -1.46 -8.95
N GLU A 174 -15.22 -0.43 -8.24
CA GLU A 174 -14.80 0.84 -8.84
C GLU A 174 -13.64 0.64 -9.83
N LEU A 175 -12.63 -0.16 -9.48
CA LEU A 175 -11.53 -0.49 -10.38
C LEU A 175 -12.00 -1.25 -11.63
N ILE A 176 -12.91 -2.21 -11.48
CA ILE A 176 -13.47 -2.96 -12.61
C ILE A 176 -14.27 -2.02 -13.52
N GLN A 177 -15.16 -1.21 -12.94
CA GLN A 177 -16.01 -0.30 -13.69
C GLN A 177 -15.17 0.74 -14.43
N HIS A 178 -14.18 1.33 -13.77
CA HIS A 178 -13.26 2.27 -14.40
C HIS A 178 -12.50 1.62 -15.58
N GLY A 179 -12.07 0.36 -15.44
CA GLY A 179 -11.43 -0.37 -16.53
C GLY A 179 -12.35 -0.65 -17.72
N ILE A 180 -13.65 -0.84 -17.46
CA ILE A 180 -14.69 -1.00 -18.49
C ILE A 180 -14.96 0.32 -19.20
N ASP A 181 -15.14 1.39 -18.42
CA ASP A 181 -15.46 2.72 -18.94
C ASP A 181 -14.32 3.23 -19.83
N ASN A 182 -13.07 3.08 -19.38
CA ASN A 182 -11.91 3.46 -20.19
C ASN A 182 -11.80 2.66 -21.48
N PHE A 183 -12.20 1.38 -21.49
CA PHE A 183 -12.24 0.59 -22.72
C PHE A 183 -13.32 1.11 -23.67
N ASP A 184 -14.51 1.42 -23.15
CA ASP A 184 -15.63 1.92 -23.95
C ASP A 184 -15.29 3.28 -24.59
N GLU A 185 -14.53 4.13 -23.88
CA GLU A 185 -14.01 5.40 -24.41
C GLU A 185 -13.04 5.23 -25.60
N LEU A 186 -12.39 4.06 -25.77
CA LEU A 186 -11.54 3.81 -26.94
C LEU A 186 -12.33 3.73 -28.26
N GLY A 187 -13.65 3.51 -28.20
CA GLY A 187 -14.50 3.39 -29.39
C GLY A 187 -14.15 2.19 -30.28
N VAL A 188 -13.50 1.17 -29.71
CA VAL A 188 -13.10 -0.06 -30.40
C VAL A 188 -14.21 -1.12 -30.34
N ASP A 189 -14.01 -2.20 -31.10
CA ASP A 189 -14.93 -3.33 -31.18
C ASP A 189 -15.30 -3.92 -29.80
N GLN A 190 -16.59 -3.91 -29.49
CA GLN A 190 -17.17 -4.39 -28.24
C GLN A 190 -17.06 -5.92 -28.08
N ASP A 191 -16.83 -6.66 -29.17
CA ASP A 191 -16.53 -8.08 -29.09
C ASP A 191 -15.17 -8.35 -28.40
N LYS A 192 -14.26 -7.36 -28.42
CA LYS A 192 -12.95 -7.41 -27.76
C LYS A 192 -12.92 -6.77 -26.38
N LYS A 193 -14.08 -6.48 -25.79
CA LYS A 193 -14.20 -5.81 -24.49
C LYS A 193 -13.39 -6.51 -23.41
N THR A 194 -12.44 -5.77 -22.85
CA THR A 194 -11.53 -6.16 -21.77
C THR A 194 -11.31 -4.97 -20.85
N LEU A 195 -10.75 -5.20 -19.66
CA LEU A 195 -10.32 -4.12 -18.78
C LEU A 195 -9.16 -3.35 -19.42
N TYR A 196 -9.26 -2.02 -19.44
CA TYR A 196 -8.25 -1.12 -19.97
C TYR A 196 -7.93 -0.01 -18.96
N TYR A 197 -6.64 0.26 -18.77
CA TYR A 197 -6.18 1.30 -17.86
C TYR A 197 -5.02 2.06 -18.50
N ASP A 198 -4.93 3.35 -18.21
CA ASP A 198 -3.82 4.21 -18.60
C ASP A 198 -3.21 4.87 -17.36
N PHE A 199 -1.93 5.24 -17.47
CA PHE A 199 -1.23 5.98 -16.43
C PHE A 199 -0.24 6.99 -17.03
N PRO A 200 -0.18 8.25 -16.56
CA PRO A 200 -1.22 8.92 -15.76
C PRO A 200 -2.57 8.90 -16.49
N HIS A 201 -3.67 8.86 -15.75
CA HIS A 201 -5.00 8.73 -16.35
C HIS A 201 -5.26 9.82 -17.41
N ARG A 202 -5.79 9.43 -18.57
CA ARG A 202 -6.11 10.24 -19.77
C ARG A 202 -4.94 10.89 -20.50
N GLN A 203 -3.73 10.79 -19.96
CA GLN A 203 -2.53 11.46 -20.52
C GLN A 203 -1.39 10.46 -20.77
N GLY A 204 -1.67 9.19 -20.48
CA GLY A 204 -0.68 8.17 -20.25
C GLY A 204 -0.61 7.10 -21.31
N ALA A 205 0.28 6.15 -21.05
CA ALA A 205 0.35 4.91 -21.82
C ALA A 205 -0.48 3.82 -21.12
N ASN A 206 -0.96 2.87 -21.91
CA ASN A 206 -1.43 1.59 -21.39
C ASN A 206 -0.21 0.75 -20.99
N TYR A 207 0.19 0.84 -19.72
CA TYR A 207 1.26 0.03 -19.19
C TYR A 207 0.78 -1.41 -18.95
N LEU A 208 1.63 -2.39 -19.28
CA LEU A 208 1.35 -3.80 -19.00
C LEU A 208 1.93 -4.27 -17.67
N GLY A 209 2.92 -3.58 -17.11
CA GLY A 209 3.68 -4.05 -15.94
C GLY A 209 2.90 -4.08 -14.63
N ALA A 210 3.56 -4.53 -13.56
CA ALA A 210 2.95 -4.62 -12.23
C ALA A 210 2.76 -3.24 -11.57
N ALA A 211 3.74 -2.33 -11.67
CA ALA A 211 3.68 -1.05 -10.96
C ALA A 211 2.57 -0.13 -11.52
N HIS A 212 2.71 0.29 -12.79
CA HIS A 212 1.81 1.25 -13.42
C HIS A 212 0.76 0.63 -14.33
N GLY A 213 0.73 -0.70 -14.43
CA GLY A 213 0.03 -1.38 -15.53
C GLY A 213 -1.07 -2.33 -15.12
N VAL A 214 -1.78 -2.81 -16.14
CA VAL A 214 -2.96 -3.67 -16.00
C VAL A 214 -2.69 -4.95 -15.21
N MET A 215 -1.49 -5.53 -15.29
CA MET A 215 -1.19 -6.79 -14.60
C MET A 215 -1.23 -6.64 -13.07
N GLY A 216 -0.74 -5.52 -12.54
CA GLY A 216 -0.81 -5.25 -11.11
C GLY A 216 -2.24 -5.06 -10.63
N ILE A 217 -3.03 -4.30 -11.38
CA ILE A 217 -4.44 -4.02 -11.08
C ILE A 217 -5.24 -5.34 -11.11
N VAL A 218 -5.14 -6.10 -12.20
CA VAL A 218 -5.87 -7.37 -12.36
C VAL A 218 -5.47 -8.39 -11.31
N TYR A 219 -4.19 -8.47 -10.93
CA TYR A 219 -3.74 -9.35 -9.85
C TYR A 219 -4.49 -9.06 -8.53
N LEU A 220 -4.61 -7.77 -8.16
CA LEU A 220 -5.29 -7.38 -6.93
C LEU A 220 -6.81 -7.55 -7.01
N VAL A 221 -7.42 -7.27 -8.16
CA VAL A 221 -8.84 -7.55 -8.41
C VAL A 221 -9.15 -9.05 -8.28
N LEU A 222 -8.28 -9.92 -8.82
CA LEU A 222 -8.44 -11.37 -8.68
C LEU A 222 -8.27 -11.84 -7.24
N LYS A 223 -7.38 -11.22 -6.46
CA LYS A 223 -7.24 -11.48 -5.02
C LYS A 223 -8.49 -11.08 -4.24
N ALA A 224 -9.15 -9.99 -4.64
CA ALA A 224 -10.36 -9.50 -4.00
C ALA A 224 -11.65 -10.19 -4.46
N PHE A 225 -11.57 -11.13 -5.41
CA PHE A 225 -12.75 -11.69 -6.07
C PHE A 225 -13.68 -12.44 -5.13
N GLU A 226 -13.16 -13.03 -4.05
CA GLU A 226 -13.97 -13.71 -3.02
C GLU A 226 -14.89 -12.77 -2.24
N PHE A 227 -14.63 -11.46 -2.29
CA PHE A 227 -15.43 -10.42 -1.63
C PHE A 227 -16.52 -9.86 -2.56
N ILE A 228 -16.59 -10.32 -3.81
CA ILE A 228 -17.60 -9.88 -4.78
C ILE A 228 -18.67 -10.96 -4.90
N PRO A 229 -19.95 -10.67 -4.56
CA PRO A 229 -21.04 -11.59 -4.85
C PRO A 229 -21.11 -11.88 -6.35
N LEU A 230 -21.37 -13.13 -6.72
CA LEU A 230 -21.32 -13.57 -8.13
C LEU A 230 -22.22 -12.75 -9.06
N GLN A 231 -23.36 -12.27 -8.56
CA GLN A 231 -24.30 -11.44 -9.32
C GLN A 231 -23.77 -10.02 -9.62
N ASP A 232 -22.80 -9.54 -8.86
CA ASP A 232 -22.25 -8.19 -8.97
C ASP A 232 -20.98 -8.15 -9.84
N ILE A 233 -20.48 -9.31 -10.29
CA ILE A 233 -19.31 -9.40 -11.18
C ILE A 233 -19.71 -9.04 -12.61
N PRO A 234 -19.14 -7.97 -13.21
CA PRO A 234 -19.45 -7.61 -14.58
C PRO A 234 -19.05 -8.68 -15.58
N GLN A 235 -19.88 -8.89 -16.63
CA GLN A 235 -19.62 -9.91 -17.65
C GLN A 235 -18.25 -9.75 -18.35
N ALA A 236 -17.76 -8.51 -18.46
CA ALA A 236 -16.46 -8.19 -19.06
C ALA A 236 -15.29 -8.88 -18.33
N CYS A 237 -15.40 -9.11 -17.01
CA CYS A 237 -14.37 -9.80 -16.23
C CYS A 237 -14.17 -11.26 -16.68
N PHE A 238 -15.23 -11.94 -17.13
CA PHE A 238 -15.14 -13.34 -17.59
C PHE A 238 -14.45 -13.50 -18.95
N ARG A 239 -14.29 -12.42 -19.72
CA ARG A 239 -13.60 -12.46 -21.03
C ARG A 239 -12.08 -12.37 -20.89
N VAL A 240 -11.57 -11.75 -19.83
CA VAL A 240 -10.12 -11.63 -19.54
C VAL A 240 -9.48 -13.01 -19.30
N ILE A 241 -10.25 -13.98 -18.78
CA ILE A 241 -9.76 -15.32 -18.40
C ILE A 241 -9.77 -16.30 -19.60
N LYS A 242 -10.38 -15.93 -20.74
CA LYS A 242 -10.74 -16.88 -21.80
C LYS A 242 -9.83 -16.93 -23.04
N ASN A 243 -8.68 -16.24 -23.03
CA ASN A 243 -7.70 -16.31 -24.12
C ASN A 243 -6.54 -17.24 -23.77
#